data_AF-A0A1J9RTL1-F1
#
_entry.id   AF-A0A1J9RTL1-F1
#
_cell.length_a   1.000
_cell.length_b   1.000
_cell.length_c   1.000
_cell.angle_alpha   90.00
_cell.angle_beta   90.00
_cell.angle_gamma   90.00
#
_symmetry.space_group_name_H-M   'P 1'
#
loop_
_entity.id
_entity.type
_entity.pdbx_description
1 polymer ?
#
loop_
_entity_poly.entity_id
_entity_poly.type
_entity_poly.pdbx_seq_one_letter_code
_entity_poly.pdbx_strand_id
1 'polypeptide(L)'
;MASAAKRLAFHARAVHISPLRTARRCQRDVPAPWHPQRCFSTTPAPRAKDDTDADAEGEKERIDHEFEELKRVLGDDLPTKGQALHQILSGIDPSLLSGYNERPERPVREGFWMEGEADMGEDEEWHGDDITSTGHAELEQQREIREYMRIAAWEMPLLAKYAKPFQPPTSETPLRFRHTTYMGEHHPAERKVVVEFSVPDLPNLTQVQRDKLIKLAGPRYNPDTQIVKMSAEHFETPAQNKRYLGDVINDLLNEARNPKDTFADMPFDFRHHKPKVFHKFPKEWAMTAERKKYLDETRQRRAELEQTRREEGTLIDGNAVIEKALTAPAFEAPEPLMVPKGKATAAKRRQTFSIKA
;
A
#
# COMPACT_ATOMS: atom_id res chain seq x y z
N MET A 1 -14.51 59.51 52.00
CA MET A 1 -15.48 58.41 52.17
C MET A 1 -14.83 57.13 51.71
N ALA A 2 -15.01 56.08 52.52
CA ALA A 2 -14.25 54.85 52.52
C ALA A 2 -14.53 53.92 51.31
N SER A 3 -13.51 53.11 50.99
CA SER A 3 -13.59 51.66 50.72
C SER A 3 -14.69 51.11 49.80
N ALA A 4 -14.27 50.40 48.74
CA ALA A 4 -14.46 48.94 48.67
C ALA A 4 -13.66 48.32 47.51
N ALA A 5 -12.79 47.38 47.87
CA ALA A 5 -11.93 46.61 46.99
C ALA A 5 -12.71 45.54 46.19
N LYS A 6 -12.24 45.25 44.97
CA LYS A 6 -12.45 43.96 44.32
C LYS A 6 -11.11 43.42 43.79
N ARG A 7 -10.70 42.32 44.43
CA ARG A 7 -9.61 41.42 44.06
C ARG A 7 -10.01 40.66 42.79
N LEU A 8 -9.11 40.56 41.82
CA LEU A 8 -9.11 39.46 40.84
C LEU A 8 -7.69 38.92 40.69
N ALA A 9 -7.60 37.61 40.90
CA ALA A 9 -6.39 36.84 41.06
C ALA A 9 -5.74 36.49 39.71
N PHE A 10 -4.41 36.54 39.68
CA PHE A 10 -3.61 35.91 38.64
C PHE A 10 -3.61 34.40 38.84
N HIS A 11 -3.98 33.63 37.80
CA HIS A 11 -3.70 32.21 37.70
C HIS A 11 -2.56 31.99 36.71
N ALA A 12 -1.38 31.71 37.24
CA ALA A 12 -0.26 31.17 36.47
C ALA A 12 -0.55 29.69 36.15
N ARG A 13 -0.69 29.35 34.86
CA ARG A 13 -0.66 27.96 34.40
C ARG A 13 0.79 27.50 34.36
N ALA A 14 1.18 26.66 35.31
CA ALA A 14 2.35 25.80 35.19
C ALA A 14 2.06 24.69 34.17
N VAL A 15 2.91 24.54 33.16
CA VAL A 15 2.89 23.40 32.23
C VAL A 15 4.04 22.47 32.60
N HIS A 16 3.69 21.23 32.92
CA HIS A 16 4.62 20.15 33.22
C HIS A 16 5.44 19.76 31.99
N ILE A 17 6.76 19.64 32.18
CA ILE A 17 7.71 19.09 31.22
C ILE A 17 7.65 17.56 31.33
N SER A 18 7.29 16.88 30.25
CA SER A 18 7.41 15.42 30.11
C SER A 18 8.83 15.06 29.67
N PRO A 19 9.45 14.00 30.23
CA PRO A 19 10.79 13.58 29.82
C PRO A 19 10.74 12.81 28.49
N LEU A 20 11.37 13.38 27.46
CA LEU A 20 11.58 12.72 26.18
C LEU A 20 12.52 11.51 26.34
N ARG A 21 11.98 10.35 25.99
CA ARG A 21 12.63 9.05 25.92
C ARG A 21 13.66 9.05 24.79
N THR A 22 14.81 8.50 25.10
CA THR A 22 16.00 8.36 24.25
C THR A 22 15.73 7.63 22.93
N ALA A 23 16.44 8.07 21.90
CA ALA A 23 16.44 7.55 20.55
C ALA A 23 16.69 6.04 20.48
N ARG A 24 15.77 5.32 19.84
CA ARG A 24 16.06 4.05 19.15
C ARG A 24 15.80 4.24 17.66
N ARG A 25 16.82 3.90 16.89
CA ARG A 25 16.88 3.87 15.43
C ARG A 25 15.58 3.31 14.83
N CYS A 26 15.04 4.03 13.86
CA CYS A 26 14.07 3.52 12.91
C CYS A 26 14.69 2.31 12.21
N GLN A 27 14.26 1.11 12.59
CA GLN A 27 14.31 -0.03 11.69
C GLN A 27 13.24 0.23 10.62
N ARG A 28 13.60 0.01 9.36
CA ARG A 28 12.70 0.13 8.22
C ARG A 28 11.53 -0.84 8.43
N ASP A 29 10.34 -0.30 8.55
CA ASP A 29 9.11 -1.06 8.47
C ASP A 29 9.06 -1.79 7.12
N VAL A 30 8.96 -3.12 7.18
CA VAL A 30 8.59 -3.96 6.05
C VAL A 30 7.17 -3.56 5.65
N PRO A 31 6.84 -3.35 4.36
CA PRO A 31 5.47 -3.06 3.97
C PRO A 31 4.61 -4.26 4.39
N ALA A 32 3.63 -4.01 5.26
CA ALA A 32 2.64 -5.00 5.64
C ALA A 32 1.95 -5.54 4.37
N PRO A 33 1.79 -6.86 4.22
CA PRO A 33 1.05 -7.41 3.10
C PRO A 33 -0.39 -6.87 3.16
N TRP A 34 -0.84 -6.32 2.04
CA TRP A 34 -2.24 -5.95 1.84
C TRP A 34 -3.12 -7.19 2.08
N HIS A 35 -3.84 -7.22 3.19
CA HIS A 35 -4.92 -8.16 3.38
C HIS A 35 -6.19 -7.60 2.72
N PRO A 36 -6.88 -8.38 1.86
CA PRO A 36 -8.18 -7.96 1.36
C PRO A 36 -9.15 -7.86 2.54
N GLN A 37 -9.70 -6.67 2.78
CA GLN A 37 -10.83 -6.50 3.70
C GLN A 37 -12.00 -7.32 3.16
N ARG A 38 -12.34 -8.41 3.86
CA ARG A 38 -13.59 -9.16 3.61
C ARG A 38 -14.77 -8.23 3.94
N CYS A 39 -15.71 -8.10 3.01
CA CYS A 39 -16.88 -7.20 3.14
C CYS A 39 -17.98 -7.73 4.07
N PHE A 40 -17.81 -8.91 4.67
CA PHE A 40 -18.72 -9.47 5.66
C PHE A 40 -17.91 -10.19 6.73
N SER A 41 -17.90 -9.63 7.94
CA SER A 41 -17.31 -10.24 9.12
C SER A 41 -18.40 -11.02 9.88
N THR A 42 -18.23 -12.33 10.02
CA THR A 42 -19.05 -13.20 10.88
C THR A 42 -18.59 -13.21 12.34
N THR A 43 -17.65 -12.35 12.72
CA THR A 43 -17.37 -12.10 14.13
C THR A 43 -18.55 -11.36 14.76
N PRO A 44 -19.25 -11.92 15.77
CA PRO A 44 -20.29 -11.19 16.47
C PRO A 44 -19.69 -9.92 17.09
N ALA A 45 -20.33 -8.78 16.84
CA ALA A 45 -19.95 -7.51 17.45
C ALA A 45 -20.02 -7.66 18.99
N PRO A 46 -19.09 -7.05 19.74
CA PRO A 46 -19.19 -7.06 21.20
C PRO A 46 -20.50 -6.37 21.63
N ARG A 47 -21.34 -7.11 22.37
CA ARG A 47 -22.63 -6.64 22.91
C ARG A 47 -22.43 -5.32 23.68
N ALA A 48 -23.31 -4.35 23.45
CA ALA A 48 -23.41 -3.15 24.29
C ALA A 48 -23.83 -3.57 25.71
N LYS A 49 -23.32 -2.86 26.72
CA LYS A 49 -23.32 -3.32 28.11
C LYS A 49 -24.71 -3.42 28.77
N ASP A 50 -25.78 -3.00 28.11
CA ASP A 50 -27.11 -2.83 28.71
C ASP A 50 -28.28 -3.32 27.83
N ASP A 51 -28.05 -4.23 26.86
CA ASP A 51 -29.14 -4.88 26.12
C ASP A 51 -29.62 -6.15 26.88
N THR A 52 -30.68 -6.02 27.69
CA THR A 52 -31.24 -7.12 28.51
C THR A 52 -32.42 -7.87 27.89
N ASP A 53 -32.86 -7.54 26.68
CA ASP A 53 -34.19 -7.98 26.19
C ASP A 53 -34.16 -8.96 25.02
N ALA A 54 -33.06 -9.68 24.82
CA ALA A 54 -32.98 -10.75 23.82
C ALA A 54 -32.18 -11.92 24.38
N ASP A 55 -32.85 -12.74 25.21
CA ASP A 55 -32.79 -14.20 25.26
C ASP A 55 -33.53 -14.65 26.54
N ALA A 56 -34.50 -15.55 26.40
CA ALA A 56 -35.34 -16.09 27.48
C ALA A 56 -34.58 -17.02 28.44
N GLU A 57 -33.39 -16.60 28.86
CA GLU A 57 -32.54 -17.28 29.85
C GLU A 57 -32.89 -16.83 31.28
N GLY A 58 -33.32 -15.58 31.46
CA GLY A 58 -33.72 -15.05 32.77
C GLY A 58 -35.00 -15.65 33.35
N GLU A 59 -35.91 -16.18 32.52
CA GLU A 59 -37.07 -16.94 32.99
C GLU A 59 -36.69 -18.37 33.40
N LYS A 60 -35.72 -18.99 32.71
CA LYS A 60 -35.22 -20.33 33.07
C LYS A 60 -34.50 -20.32 34.40
N GLU A 61 -33.62 -19.34 34.63
CA GLU A 61 -32.91 -19.18 35.91
C GLU A 61 -33.89 -18.95 37.08
N ARG A 62 -34.96 -18.16 36.88
CA ARG A 62 -35.99 -17.95 37.91
C ARG A 62 -36.77 -19.22 38.24
N ILE A 63 -37.17 -19.98 37.23
CA ILE A 63 -37.91 -21.25 37.40
C ILE A 63 -37.03 -22.29 38.10
N ASP A 64 -35.74 -22.34 37.78
CA ASP A 64 -34.79 -23.26 38.41
C ASP A 64 -34.54 -22.88 39.87
N HIS A 65 -34.47 -21.59 40.20
CA HIS A 65 -34.35 -21.11 41.59
C HIS A 65 -35.60 -21.37 42.43
N GLU A 66 -36.80 -21.16 41.89
CA GLU A 66 -38.05 -21.51 42.58
C GLU A 66 -38.13 -23.03 42.85
N PHE A 67 -37.67 -23.84 41.90
CA PHE A 67 -37.64 -25.31 42.04
C PHE A 67 -36.59 -25.77 43.06
N GLU A 68 -35.43 -25.13 43.14
CA GLU A 68 -34.43 -25.40 44.19
C GLU A 68 -34.88 -24.94 45.58
N GLU A 69 -35.61 -23.83 45.69
CA GLU A 69 -36.20 -23.37 46.94
C GLU A 69 -37.29 -24.34 47.42
N LEU A 70 -38.10 -24.86 46.50
CA LEU A 70 -39.11 -25.88 46.78
C LEU A 70 -38.49 -27.21 47.25
N LYS A 71 -37.36 -27.62 46.65
CA LYS A 71 -36.54 -28.76 47.12
C LYS A 71 -35.95 -28.54 48.50
N ARG A 72 -35.50 -27.32 48.81
CA ARG A 72 -34.97 -26.98 50.15
C ARG A 72 -36.03 -27.03 51.25
N VAL A 73 -37.28 -26.66 50.95
CA VAL A 73 -38.37 -26.65 51.94
C VAL A 73 -38.95 -28.05 52.17
N LEU A 74 -39.02 -28.90 51.14
CA LEU A 74 -39.66 -30.22 51.21
C LEU A 74 -38.69 -31.41 51.38
N GLY A 75 -37.37 -31.19 51.27
CA GLY A 75 -36.37 -32.26 51.33
C GLY A 75 -36.40 -33.19 50.11
N ASP A 76 -35.51 -34.18 50.07
CA ASP A 76 -35.28 -35.08 48.92
C ASP A 76 -36.45 -36.06 48.61
N ASP A 77 -37.57 -35.98 49.33
CA ASP A 77 -38.74 -36.86 49.19
C ASP A 77 -39.78 -36.31 48.18
N LEU A 78 -39.34 -35.56 47.16
CA LEU A 78 -40.20 -35.16 46.05
C LEU A 78 -40.41 -36.37 45.11
N PRO A 79 -41.66 -36.86 44.93
CA PRO A 79 -41.92 -37.95 43.98
C PRO A 79 -41.48 -37.51 42.59
N THR A 80 -40.69 -38.35 41.92
CA THR A 80 -40.25 -38.08 40.54
C THR A 80 -41.48 -37.90 39.65
N LYS A 81 -41.41 -37.08 38.59
CA LYS A 81 -42.57 -36.85 37.67
C LYS A 81 -43.29 -38.15 37.27
N GLY A 82 -42.54 -39.24 37.05
CA GLY A 82 -43.09 -40.57 36.77
C GLY A 82 -43.85 -41.21 37.94
N GLN A 83 -43.39 -41.03 39.18
CA GLN A 83 -44.07 -41.53 40.38
C GLN A 83 -45.34 -40.72 40.70
N ALA A 84 -45.31 -39.39 40.50
CA ALA A 84 -46.48 -38.54 40.64
C ALA A 84 -47.55 -38.90 39.59
N LEU A 85 -47.14 -39.09 38.32
CA LEU A 85 -48.03 -39.58 37.27
C LEU A 85 -48.60 -40.97 37.58
N HIS A 86 -47.78 -41.88 38.09
CA HIS A 86 -48.25 -43.21 38.48
C HIS A 86 -49.25 -43.16 39.64
N GLN A 87 -49.04 -42.29 40.65
CA GLN A 87 -50.01 -42.06 41.72
C GLN A 87 -51.34 -41.50 41.17
N ILE A 88 -51.27 -40.51 40.27
CA ILE A 88 -52.46 -39.95 39.62
C ILE A 88 -53.20 -41.02 38.82
N LEU A 89 -52.48 -41.81 38.01
CA LEU A 89 -53.05 -42.89 37.19
C LEU A 89 -53.61 -44.04 38.05
N SER A 90 -53.02 -44.32 39.21
CA SER A 90 -53.52 -45.35 40.13
C SER A 90 -54.81 -44.96 40.86
N GLY A 91 -55.11 -43.66 40.94
CA GLY A 91 -56.32 -43.13 41.58
C GLY A 91 -57.50 -42.92 40.64
N ILE A 92 -57.33 -43.17 39.34
CA ILE A 92 -58.38 -42.98 38.32
C ILE A 92 -58.96 -44.34 37.96
N ASP A 93 -60.27 -44.52 38.16
CA ASP A 93 -60.97 -45.73 37.75
C ASP A 93 -60.85 -45.93 36.23
N PRO A 94 -60.41 -47.12 35.75
CA PRO A 94 -60.20 -47.39 34.32
C PRO A 94 -61.44 -47.22 33.43
N SER A 95 -62.63 -47.23 34.01
CA SER A 95 -63.90 -47.04 33.31
C SER A 95 -64.12 -45.61 32.80
N LEU A 96 -63.42 -44.62 33.37
CA LEU A 96 -63.49 -43.21 32.95
C LEU A 96 -62.58 -42.89 31.75
N LEU A 97 -61.61 -43.76 31.42
CA LEU A 97 -60.71 -43.59 30.27
C LEU A 97 -61.27 -44.20 28.96
N SER A 98 -62.35 -44.97 29.04
CA SER A 98 -62.94 -45.73 27.91
C SER A 98 -63.59 -44.87 26.81
N GLY A 99 -63.56 -43.54 26.95
CA GLY A 99 -64.17 -42.59 26.00
C GLY A 99 -63.19 -41.72 25.23
N TYR A 100 -61.87 -41.87 25.43
CA TYR A 100 -60.87 -41.16 24.63
C TYR A 100 -60.59 -41.93 23.35
N ASN A 101 -61.30 -41.58 22.28
CA ASN A 101 -60.86 -41.93 20.93
C ASN A 101 -59.60 -41.11 20.63
N GLU A 102 -58.47 -41.78 20.44
CA GLU A 102 -57.26 -41.18 19.89
C GLU A 102 -57.65 -40.41 18.61
N ARG A 103 -57.32 -39.12 18.55
CA ARG A 103 -57.50 -38.36 17.31
C ARG A 103 -56.69 -39.08 16.23
N PRO A 104 -57.25 -39.33 15.02
CA PRO A 104 -56.48 -39.94 13.95
C PRO A 104 -55.22 -39.10 13.73
N GLU A 105 -54.07 -39.77 13.79
CA GLU A 105 -52.78 -39.17 13.47
C GLU A 105 -52.93 -38.52 12.08
N ARG A 106 -52.60 -37.23 11.98
CA ARG A 106 -52.62 -36.56 10.67
C ARG A 106 -51.61 -37.28 9.77
N PRO A 107 -51.93 -37.54 8.49
CA PRO A 107 -50.96 -38.14 7.59
C PRO A 107 -49.69 -37.29 7.59
N VAL A 108 -48.54 -37.96 7.75
CA VAL A 108 -47.22 -37.33 7.65
C VAL A 108 -47.19 -36.59 6.32
N ARG A 109 -46.81 -35.31 6.33
CA ARG A 109 -46.67 -34.54 5.09
C ARG A 109 -45.69 -35.29 4.20
N GLU A 110 -46.11 -35.66 2.99
CA GLU A 110 -45.22 -36.24 1.97
C GLU A 110 -44.03 -35.30 1.78
N GLY A 111 -42.81 -35.85 1.86
CA GLY A 111 -41.57 -35.10 1.63
C GLY A 111 -41.52 -34.55 0.21
N PHE A 112 -40.69 -33.53 0.00
CA PHE A 112 -40.48 -32.90 -1.30
C PHE A 112 -40.11 -33.91 -2.40
N TRP A 113 -39.28 -34.91 -2.10
CA TRP A 113 -38.87 -35.93 -3.07
C TRP A 113 -39.96 -36.96 -3.41
N MET A 114 -40.98 -37.11 -2.56
CA MET A 114 -42.14 -37.96 -2.83
C MET A 114 -43.24 -37.24 -3.62
N GLU A 115 -43.11 -35.94 -3.89
CA GLU A 115 -44.07 -35.17 -4.67
C GLU A 115 -43.99 -35.55 -6.16
N GLY A 116 -44.78 -36.53 -6.58
CA GLY A 116 -44.96 -36.95 -7.99
C GLY A 116 -44.34 -38.30 -8.35
N GLU A 117 -43.38 -38.80 -7.57
CA GLU A 117 -42.74 -40.12 -7.76
C GLU A 117 -42.55 -40.85 -6.41
N ALA A 118 -43.38 -41.85 -6.15
CA ALA A 118 -43.43 -42.54 -4.85
C ALA A 118 -42.22 -43.47 -4.55
N ASP A 119 -41.29 -43.64 -5.50
CA ASP A 119 -40.13 -44.55 -5.39
C ASP A 119 -38.84 -43.82 -4.97
N MET A 120 -38.90 -42.50 -4.78
CA MET A 120 -37.73 -41.64 -4.53
C MET A 120 -37.33 -41.53 -3.04
N GLY A 121 -38.08 -42.17 -2.13
CA GLY A 121 -37.76 -42.22 -0.71
C GLY A 121 -38.13 -40.96 0.09
N GLU A 122 -37.86 -40.99 1.40
CA GLU A 122 -38.08 -39.84 2.31
C GLU A 122 -37.00 -38.75 2.12
N ASP A 123 -37.33 -37.51 2.47
CA ASP A 123 -36.38 -36.41 2.42
C ASP A 123 -35.24 -36.63 3.43
N GLU A 124 -33.99 -36.53 2.98
CA GLU A 124 -32.82 -36.65 3.85
C GLU A 124 -32.78 -35.49 4.86
N GLU A 125 -32.76 -35.83 6.15
CA GLU A 125 -32.56 -34.85 7.22
C GLU A 125 -31.06 -34.54 7.40
N TRP A 126 -30.74 -33.27 7.59
CA TRP A 126 -29.37 -32.84 7.84
C TRP A 126 -28.87 -33.29 9.22
N HIS A 127 -27.85 -34.15 9.26
CA HIS A 127 -27.27 -34.66 10.50
C HIS A 127 -26.01 -33.91 10.99
N GLY A 128 -25.58 -32.85 10.30
CA GLY A 128 -24.37 -32.11 10.66
C GLY A 128 -23.08 -32.86 10.30
N ASP A 129 -23.13 -33.76 9.34
CA ASP A 129 -22.06 -34.66 8.89
C ASP A 129 -21.24 -34.13 7.71
N ASP A 130 -21.71 -33.07 7.04
CA ASP A 130 -20.94 -32.37 6.02
C ASP A 130 -20.71 -30.88 6.37
N ILE A 131 -19.88 -30.21 5.60
CA ILE A 131 -19.71 -28.76 5.66
C ILE A 131 -20.20 -28.12 4.37
N THR A 132 -20.50 -26.82 4.43
CA THR A 132 -20.89 -26.06 3.23
C THR A 132 -19.78 -26.09 2.16
N SER A 133 -20.13 -25.85 0.90
CA SER A 133 -19.18 -25.78 -0.22
C SER A 133 -18.02 -24.79 0.02
N THR A 134 -18.30 -23.66 0.66
CA THR A 134 -17.26 -22.70 1.09
C THR A 134 -16.33 -23.30 2.14
N GLY A 135 -16.88 -24.07 3.09
CA GLY A 135 -16.09 -24.81 4.08
C GLY A 135 -15.17 -25.85 3.44
N HIS A 136 -15.67 -26.58 2.44
CA HIS A 136 -14.83 -27.50 1.65
C HIS A 136 -13.71 -26.79 0.91
N ALA A 137 -13.98 -25.63 0.31
CA ALA A 137 -12.96 -24.83 -0.36
C ALA A 137 -11.85 -24.36 0.60
N GLU A 138 -12.22 -23.92 1.82
CA GLU A 138 -11.24 -23.57 2.85
C GLU A 138 -10.45 -24.79 3.33
N LEU A 139 -11.11 -25.94 3.50
CA LEU A 139 -10.47 -27.19 3.89
C LEU A 139 -9.47 -27.68 2.82
N GLU A 140 -9.81 -27.55 1.53
CA GLU A 140 -8.94 -27.90 0.42
C GLU A 140 -7.72 -26.97 0.36
N GLN A 141 -7.91 -25.67 0.55
CA GLN A 141 -6.79 -24.74 0.69
C GLN A 141 -5.84 -25.14 1.83
N GLN A 142 -6.37 -25.60 2.97
CA GLN A 142 -5.53 -26.10 4.07
C GLN A 142 -4.77 -27.38 3.68
N ARG A 143 -5.36 -28.26 2.86
CA ARG A 143 -4.67 -29.46 2.34
C ARG A 143 -3.51 -29.06 1.42
N GLU A 144 -3.72 -28.12 0.50
CA GLU A 144 -2.66 -27.58 -0.36
C GLU A 144 -1.51 -26.96 0.46
N ILE A 145 -1.84 -26.15 1.47
CA ILE A 145 -0.83 -25.55 2.36
C ILE A 145 -0.01 -26.64 3.05
N ARG A 146 -0.67 -27.70 3.55
CA ARG A 146 0.02 -28.82 4.22
C ARG A 146 0.88 -29.61 3.24
N GLU A 147 0.47 -29.72 1.98
CA GLU A 147 1.28 -30.31 0.92
C GLU A 147 2.56 -29.48 0.68
N TYR A 148 2.46 -28.16 0.50
CA TYR A 148 3.63 -27.29 0.36
C TYR A 148 4.53 -27.32 1.60
N MET A 149 3.96 -27.39 2.81
CA MET A 149 4.73 -27.56 4.05
C MET A 149 5.49 -28.88 4.06
N ARG A 150 4.89 -29.96 3.55
CA ARG A 150 5.56 -31.27 3.41
C ARG A 150 6.72 -31.20 2.42
N ILE A 151 6.51 -30.59 1.26
CA ILE A 151 7.56 -30.37 0.25
C ILE A 151 8.70 -29.53 0.86
N ALA A 152 8.37 -28.47 1.58
CA ALA A 152 9.35 -27.61 2.24
C ALA A 152 10.15 -28.32 3.33
N ALA A 153 9.52 -29.19 4.11
CA ALA A 153 10.18 -29.92 5.19
C ALA A 153 11.06 -31.07 4.68
N TRP A 154 10.62 -31.80 3.65
CA TRP A 154 11.24 -33.07 3.26
C TRP A 154 11.98 -33.00 1.92
N GLU A 155 11.49 -32.24 0.94
CA GLU A 155 12.07 -32.20 -0.41
C GLU A 155 13.04 -31.03 -0.60
N MET A 156 12.69 -29.82 -0.13
CA MET A 156 13.54 -28.63 -0.28
C MET A 156 14.95 -28.82 0.31
N PRO A 157 15.16 -29.46 1.48
CA PRO A 157 16.50 -29.72 1.99
C PRO A 157 17.33 -30.65 1.09
N LEU A 158 16.68 -31.51 0.30
CA LEU A 158 17.36 -32.38 -0.66
C LEU A 158 17.91 -31.59 -1.86
N LEU A 159 17.30 -30.45 -2.20
CA LEU A 159 17.81 -29.56 -3.27
C LEU A 159 19.18 -28.99 -2.93
N ALA A 160 19.52 -28.85 -1.64
CA ALA A 160 20.84 -28.38 -1.22
C ALA A 160 21.98 -29.28 -1.73
N LYS A 161 21.71 -30.57 -1.98
CA LYS A 161 22.69 -31.52 -2.56
C LYS A 161 23.08 -31.16 -4.00
N TYR A 162 22.20 -30.47 -4.73
CA TYR A 162 22.42 -30.07 -6.12
C TYR A 162 22.82 -28.60 -6.27
N ALA A 163 22.89 -27.86 -5.16
CA ALA A 163 23.28 -26.46 -5.17
C ALA A 163 24.75 -26.32 -5.59
N LYS A 164 25.01 -25.39 -6.52
CA LYS A 164 26.37 -25.03 -6.96
C LYS A 164 26.69 -23.63 -6.42
N PRO A 165 27.88 -23.40 -5.83
CA PRO A 165 28.26 -22.07 -5.38
C PRO A 165 28.41 -21.13 -6.58
N PHE A 166 28.04 -19.87 -6.38
CA PHE A 166 28.20 -18.85 -7.42
C PHE A 166 29.68 -18.58 -7.67
N GLN A 167 30.10 -18.75 -8.93
CA GLN A 167 31.43 -18.36 -9.38
C GLN A 167 31.30 -17.06 -10.20
N PRO A 168 31.97 -15.97 -9.79
CA PRO A 168 31.90 -14.72 -10.53
C PRO A 168 32.53 -14.90 -11.92
N PRO A 169 32.00 -14.21 -12.95
CA PRO A 169 32.55 -14.28 -14.30
C PRO A 169 33.97 -13.70 -14.34
N THR A 170 34.83 -14.33 -15.12
CA THR A 170 36.21 -13.87 -15.34
C THR A 170 36.26 -12.81 -16.44
N SER A 171 37.35 -12.06 -16.54
CA SER A 171 37.58 -11.06 -17.60
C SER A 171 37.55 -11.63 -19.03
N GLU A 172 37.71 -12.95 -19.20
CA GLU A 172 37.58 -13.64 -20.49
C GLU A 172 36.14 -13.70 -21.02
N THR A 173 35.15 -13.53 -20.14
CA THR A 173 33.72 -13.59 -20.47
C THR A 173 33.03 -12.23 -20.31
N PRO A 174 33.37 -11.21 -21.14
CA PRO A 174 32.81 -9.86 -21.02
C PRO A 174 31.38 -9.73 -21.57
N LEU A 175 30.88 -10.76 -22.26
CA LEU A 175 29.55 -10.75 -22.89
C LEU A 175 28.49 -11.24 -21.91
N ARG A 176 27.43 -10.45 -21.73
CA ARG A 176 26.26 -10.84 -20.95
C ARG A 176 25.06 -11.03 -21.85
N PHE A 177 24.60 -12.28 -21.94
CA PHE A 177 23.38 -12.65 -22.65
C PHE A 177 22.20 -12.68 -21.70
N ARG A 178 21.05 -12.16 -22.15
CA ARG A 178 19.78 -12.23 -21.44
C ARG A 178 18.77 -12.99 -22.28
N HIS A 179 18.18 -14.01 -21.66
CA HIS A 179 17.08 -14.81 -22.18
C HIS A 179 15.81 -14.48 -21.38
N THR A 180 14.65 -14.55 -22.04
CA THR A 180 13.34 -14.43 -21.40
C THR A 180 12.62 -15.77 -21.57
N THR A 181 11.98 -16.28 -20.53
CA THR A 181 11.20 -17.53 -20.55
C THR A 181 9.89 -17.32 -19.80
N TYR A 182 8.78 -17.84 -20.31
CA TYR A 182 7.43 -17.65 -19.77
C TYR A 182 6.88 -18.88 -19.02
N MET A 183 7.75 -19.84 -18.68
CA MET A 183 7.48 -20.97 -17.77
C MET A 183 6.15 -21.69 -18.01
N GLY A 184 6.01 -22.31 -19.20
CA GLY A 184 4.83 -23.10 -19.58
C GLY A 184 3.95 -22.44 -20.65
N GLU A 185 4.10 -21.14 -20.87
CA GLU A 185 3.41 -20.42 -21.94
C GLU A 185 4.31 -20.23 -23.16
N HIS A 186 3.74 -20.41 -24.36
CA HIS A 186 4.41 -20.07 -25.61
C HIS A 186 4.16 -18.60 -25.95
N HIS A 187 5.17 -17.76 -25.74
CA HIS A 187 5.08 -16.33 -26.03
C HIS A 187 6.08 -15.93 -27.14
N PRO A 188 5.67 -15.18 -28.17
CA PRO A 188 6.54 -14.84 -29.30
C PRO A 188 7.79 -14.03 -28.91
N ALA A 189 7.77 -13.34 -27.77
CA ALA A 189 8.94 -12.62 -27.25
C ALA A 189 10.00 -13.52 -26.60
N GLU A 190 9.71 -14.81 -26.36
CA GLU A 190 10.65 -15.77 -25.79
C GLU A 190 11.89 -15.98 -26.68
N ARG A 191 11.71 -15.94 -28.02
CA ARG A 191 12.81 -16.12 -28.97
C ARG A 191 13.86 -15.00 -28.93
N LYS A 192 13.49 -13.81 -28.41
CA LYS A 192 14.37 -12.64 -28.38
C LYS A 192 15.54 -12.86 -27.43
N VAL A 193 16.75 -12.68 -27.94
CA VAL A 193 17.98 -12.67 -27.12
C VAL A 193 18.56 -11.26 -27.12
N VAL A 194 19.03 -10.82 -25.95
CA VAL A 194 19.72 -9.54 -25.81
C VAL A 194 21.15 -9.82 -25.37
N VAL A 195 22.12 -9.17 -26.00
CA VAL A 195 23.51 -9.16 -25.58
C VAL A 195 23.91 -7.75 -25.18
N GLU A 196 24.64 -7.66 -24.07
CA GLU A 196 25.23 -6.44 -23.57
C GLU A 196 26.70 -6.70 -23.23
N PHE A 197 27.56 -5.77 -23.62
CA PHE A 197 28.97 -5.81 -23.31
C PHE A 197 29.53 -4.40 -23.20
N SER A 198 30.58 -4.25 -22.40
CA SER A 198 31.29 -3.00 -22.19
C SER A 198 32.45 -2.91 -23.18
N VAL A 199 32.61 -1.77 -23.85
CA VAL A 199 33.73 -1.54 -24.78
C VAL A 199 35.10 -1.65 -24.10
N PRO A 200 35.35 -1.06 -22.91
CA PRO A 200 36.65 -1.18 -22.26
C PRO A 200 36.99 -2.61 -21.79
N ASP A 201 35.99 -3.45 -21.51
CA ASP A 201 36.20 -4.81 -20.99
C ASP A 201 36.60 -5.81 -22.08
N LEU A 202 36.48 -5.42 -23.36
CA LEU A 202 36.90 -6.27 -24.48
C LEU A 202 38.44 -6.37 -24.52
N PRO A 203 38.99 -7.60 -24.52
CA PRO A 203 40.43 -7.81 -24.58
C PRO A 203 40.97 -7.52 -25.99
N ASN A 204 42.26 -7.17 -26.06
CA ASN A 204 43.02 -7.06 -27.31
C ASN A 204 42.51 -6.00 -28.31
N LEU A 205 41.98 -4.88 -27.81
CA LEU A 205 41.67 -3.70 -28.63
C LEU A 205 42.50 -2.49 -28.15
N THR A 206 43.12 -1.80 -29.10
CA THR A 206 43.76 -0.50 -28.86
C THR A 206 42.71 0.60 -28.71
N GLN A 207 43.08 1.76 -28.15
CA GLN A 207 42.14 2.87 -27.95
C GLN A 207 41.47 3.32 -29.27
N VAL A 208 42.26 3.43 -30.35
CA VAL A 208 41.73 3.80 -31.68
C VAL A 208 40.70 2.79 -32.19
N GLN A 209 40.93 1.50 -31.95
CA GLN A 209 39.98 0.43 -32.34
C GLN A 209 38.73 0.44 -31.46
N ARG A 210 38.85 0.79 -30.17
CA ARG A 210 37.70 0.99 -29.27
C ARG A 210 36.85 2.17 -29.71
N ASP A 211 37.50 3.28 -30.06
CA ASP A 211 36.83 4.48 -30.56
C ASP A 211 36.10 4.17 -31.89
N LYS A 212 36.74 3.40 -32.78
CA LYS A 212 36.13 2.87 -34.00
C LYS A 212 34.92 1.98 -33.70
N LEU A 213 35.03 1.06 -32.73
CA LEU A 213 33.94 0.19 -32.33
C LEU A 213 32.72 0.97 -31.79
N ILE A 214 32.96 2.02 -31.00
CA ILE A 214 31.91 2.91 -30.49
C ILE A 214 31.17 3.58 -31.65
N LYS A 215 31.91 4.06 -32.66
CA LYS A 215 31.35 4.68 -33.86
C LYS A 215 30.52 3.69 -34.68
N LEU A 216 31.02 2.46 -34.87
CA LEU A 216 30.30 1.39 -35.57
C LEU A 216 29.03 0.93 -34.84
N ALA A 217 29.05 0.90 -33.51
CA ALA A 217 27.88 0.52 -32.71
C ALA A 217 26.72 1.52 -32.87
N GLY A 218 27.05 2.81 -33.06
CA GLY A 218 26.11 3.90 -33.29
C GLY A 218 25.09 4.02 -32.15
N PRO A 219 23.77 3.98 -32.42
CA PRO A 219 22.74 4.18 -31.40
C PRO A 219 22.66 3.07 -30.35
N ARG A 220 23.35 1.94 -30.58
CA ARG A 220 23.40 0.80 -29.66
C ARG A 220 24.34 1.04 -28.48
N TYR A 221 25.26 1.99 -28.60
CA TYR A 221 26.19 2.37 -27.55
C TYR A 221 25.57 3.42 -26.63
N ASN A 222 25.64 3.19 -25.32
CA ASN A 222 25.27 4.18 -24.32
C ASN A 222 26.54 4.86 -23.75
N PRO A 223 26.73 6.18 -23.93
CA PRO A 223 27.94 6.86 -23.47
C PRO A 223 28.01 7.02 -21.94
N ASP A 224 26.89 7.02 -21.22
CA ASP A 224 26.90 7.16 -19.75
C ASP A 224 27.40 5.87 -19.08
N THR A 225 26.93 4.72 -19.57
CA THR A 225 27.28 3.42 -19.00
C THR A 225 28.42 2.71 -19.72
N GLN A 226 28.83 3.22 -20.89
CA GLN A 226 29.85 2.63 -21.78
C GLN A 226 29.50 1.20 -22.27
N ILE A 227 28.21 0.89 -22.33
CA ILE A 227 27.70 -0.44 -22.71
C ILE A 227 27.10 -0.37 -24.11
N VAL A 228 27.48 -1.32 -24.95
CA VAL A 228 26.78 -1.62 -26.20
C VAL A 228 25.70 -2.66 -25.91
N LYS A 229 24.45 -2.34 -26.26
CA LYS A 229 23.31 -3.24 -26.11
C LYS A 229 22.67 -3.50 -27.46
N MET A 230 22.52 -4.76 -27.81
CA MET A 230 21.85 -5.18 -29.05
C MET A 230 21.02 -6.44 -28.83
N SER A 231 20.01 -6.64 -29.66
CA SER A 231 19.11 -7.79 -29.55
C SER A 231 18.76 -8.34 -30.92
N ALA A 232 18.49 -9.64 -30.97
CA ALA A 232 18.02 -10.34 -32.15
C ALA A 232 16.75 -11.13 -31.83
N GLU A 233 15.78 -11.04 -32.74
CA GLU A 233 14.51 -11.77 -32.71
C GLU A 233 14.10 -12.25 -34.11
N HIS A 234 15.08 -12.33 -35.02
CA HIS A 234 14.88 -12.65 -36.44
C HIS A 234 14.57 -14.13 -36.69
N PHE A 235 15.13 -15.00 -35.85
CA PHE A 235 14.98 -16.45 -35.95
C PHE A 235 13.98 -16.99 -34.93
N GLU A 236 13.41 -18.16 -35.23
CA GLU A 236 12.40 -18.80 -34.39
C GLU A 236 12.99 -19.28 -33.07
N THR A 237 14.20 -19.83 -33.10
CA THR A 237 14.83 -20.38 -31.88
C THR A 237 15.73 -19.34 -31.20
N PRO A 238 15.70 -19.22 -29.86
CA PRO A 238 16.60 -18.34 -29.13
C PRO A 238 18.08 -18.73 -29.32
N ALA A 239 18.37 -20.01 -29.56
CA ALA A 239 19.72 -20.48 -29.85
C ALA A 239 20.28 -19.89 -31.16
N GLN A 240 19.47 -19.85 -32.23
CA GLN A 240 19.86 -19.22 -33.49
C GLN A 240 20.06 -17.70 -33.31
N ASN A 241 19.16 -17.02 -32.60
CA ASN A 241 19.31 -15.59 -32.31
C ASN A 241 20.58 -15.29 -31.50
N LYS A 242 20.93 -16.14 -30.52
CA LYS A 242 22.20 -16.03 -29.77
C LYS A 242 23.41 -16.20 -30.68
N ARG A 243 23.40 -17.20 -31.57
CA ARG A 243 24.51 -17.44 -32.51
C ARG A 243 24.70 -16.26 -33.45
N TYR A 244 23.61 -15.77 -34.03
CA TYR A 244 23.63 -14.59 -34.90
C TYR A 244 24.24 -13.36 -34.20
N LEU A 245 23.88 -13.12 -32.94
CA LEU A 245 24.50 -12.05 -32.15
C LEU A 245 26.00 -12.26 -31.94
N GLY A 246 26.44 -13.50 -31.76
CA GLY A 246 27.86 -13.84 -31.69
C GLY A 246 28.59 -13.52 -33.00
N ASP A 247 28.01 -13.89 -34.14
CA ASP A 247 28.57 -13.61 -35.46
C ASP A 247 28.66 -12.09 -35.73
N VAL A 248 27.60 -11.34 -35.42
CA VAL A 248 27.59 -9.87 -35.54
C VAL A 248 28.64 -9.20 -34.64
N ILE A 249 28.84 -9.70 -33.42
CA ILE A 249 29.90 -9.18 -32.53
C ILE A 249 31.28 -9.48 -33.12
N ASN A 250 31.49 -10.68 -33.64
CA ASN A 250 32.76 -11.03 -34.30
C ASN A 250 33.02 -10.12 -35.51
N ASP A 251 32.01 -9.85 -36.33
CA ASP A 251 32.11 -8.93 -37.47
C ASP A 251 32.45 -7.51 -37.01
N LEU A 252 31.80 -7.02 -35.95
CA LEU A 252 32.11 -5.71 -35.36
C LEU A 252 33.55 -5.63 -34.83
N LEU A 253 34.05 -6.70 -34.20
CA LEU A 253 35.42 -6.76 -33.71
C LEU A 253 36.44 -6.84 -34.84
N ASN A 254 36.12 -7.59 -35.91
CA ASN A 254 36.94 -7.66 -37.11
C ASN A 254 37.02 -6.29 -37.78
N GLU A 255 35.88 -5.61 -37.96
CA GLU A 255 35.86 -4.26 -38.52
C GLU A 255 36.56 -3.23 -37.64
N ALA A 256 36.41 -3.33 -36.32
CA ALA A 256 37.15 -2.48 -35.39
C ALA A 256 38.67 -2.67 -35.53
N ARG A 257 39.14 -3.90 -35.80
CA ARG A 257 40.56 -4.23 -35.98
C ARG A 257 41.10 -3.87 -37.36
N ASN A 258 40.24 -3.79 -38.38
CA ASN A 258 40.64 -3.48 -39.75
C ASN A 258 41.34 -2.11 -39.84
N PRO A 259 42.62 -2.04 -40.24
CA PRO A 259 43.40 -0.79 -40.26
C PRO A 259 43.13 0.09 -41.48
N LYS A 260 42.31 -0.37 -42.44
CA LYS A 260 42.01 0.32 -43.69
C LYS A 260 41.44 1.73 -43.47
N ASP A 261 40.59 1.87 -42.45
CA ASP A 261 39.97 3.13 -42.05
C ASP A 261 39.84 3.14 -40.53
N THR A 262 40.32 4.18 -39.87
CA THR A 262 40.29 4.32 -38.40
C THR A 262 39.16 5.23 -37.91
N PHE A 263 38.47 5.92 -38.83
CA PHE A 263 37.47 6.95 -38.52
C PHE A 263 37.97 8.04 -37.55
N ALA A 264 39.26 8.36 -37.53
CA ALA A 264 39.82 9.36 -36.61
C ALA A 264 39.29 10.78 -36.87
N ASP A 265 38.90 11.07 -38.11
CA ASP A 265 38.28 12.30 -38.58
C ASP A 265 36.81 12.46 -38.15
N MET A 266 36.10 11.35 -37.95
CA MET A 266 34.71 11.34 -37.49
C MET A 266 34.62 11.61 -35.96
N PRO A 267 33.89 12.64 -35.51
CA PRO A 267 33.60 12.82 -34.08
C PRO A 267 32.62 11.77 -33.56
N PHE A 268 32.60 11.55 -32.24
CA PHE A 268 31.58 10.70 -31.63
C PHE A 268 30.19 11.34 -31.75
N ASP A 269 29.21 10.57 -32.24
CA ASP A 269 27.81 10.98 -32.26
C ASP A 269 27.06 10.35 -31.07
N PHE A 270 26.57 11.22 -30.17
CA PHE A 270 25.77 10.83 -29.01
C PHE A 270 24.36 11.43 -29.02
N ARG A 271 23.88 11.92 -30.17
CA ARG A 271 22.56 12.58 -30.28
C ARG A 271 21.38 11.67 -29.95
N HIS A 272 21.55 10.35 -30.08
CA HIS A 272 20.53 9.36 -29.72
C HIS A 272 20.35 9.25 -28.20
N HIS A 273 21.36 9.61 -27.40
CA HIS A 273 21.29 9.52 -25.95
C HIS A 273 20.89 10.86 -25.33
N LYS A 274 19.93 10.82 -24.41
CA LYS A 274 19.48 11.98 -23.65
C LYS A 274 19.92 11.82 -22.21
N PRO A 275 21.01 12.49 -21.77
CA PRO A 275 21.51 12.35 -20.42
C PRO A 275 20.48 12.87 -19.41
N LYS A 276 20.29 12.10 -18.33
CA LYS A 276 19.39 12.51 -17.25
C LYS A 276 20.14 13.40 -16.28
N VAL A 277 19.61 14.59 -16.03
CA VAL A 277 20.17 15.52 -15.04
C VAL A 277 19.79 15.03 -13.64
N PHE A 278 20.77 14.60 -12.87
CA PHE A 278 20.58 14.23 -11.46
C PHE A 278 20.93 15.41 -10.56
N HIS A 279 19.92 16.02 -9.94
CA HIS A 279 20.13 17.04 -8.93
C HIS A 279 20.59 16.38 -7.63
N LYS A 280 21.72 16.87 -7.09
CA LYS A 280 22.24 16.43 -5.79
C LYS A 280 21.85 17.46 -4.74
N PHE A 281 21.62 17.00 -3.52
CA PHE A 281 21.43 17.90 -2.39
C PHE A 281 22.66 18.82 -2.26
N PRO A 282 22.48 20.17 -2.24
CA PRO A 282 23.60 21.09 -2.08
C PRO A 282 24.35 20.81 -0.78
N LYS A 283 25.66 20.57 -0.88
CA LYS A 283 26.50 20.28 0.28
C LYS A 283 26.49 21.43 1.30
N GLU A 284 26.36 22.66 0.82
CA GLU A 284 26.32 23.87 1.64
C GLU A 284 25.07 23.98 2.53
N TRP A 285 23.99 23.29 2.17
CA TRP A 285 22.77 23.24 2.97
C TRP A 285 22.82 22.15 4.04
N ALA A 286 23.85 21.31 4.01
CA ALA A 286 24.07 20.35 5.07
C ALA A 286 24.27 21.12 6.39
N MET A 287 23.48 20.76 7.41
CA MET A 287 23.51 21.40 8.72
C MET A 287 24.72 20.95 9.54
N THR A 288 25.92 21.29 9.05
CA THR A 288 27.18 21.13 9.77
C THR A 288 27.20 22.00 11.03
N ALA A 289 28.04 21.67 12.01
CA ALA A 289 28.13 22.44 13.25
C ALA A 289 28.52 23.91 12.98
N GLU A 290 29.42 24.13 12.03
CA GLU A 290 29.82 25.47 11.57
C GLU A 290 28.66 26.23 10.93
N ARG A 291 27.89 25.56 10.06
CA ARG A 291 26.72 26.18 9.42
C ARG A 291 25.66 26.57 10.44
N LYS A 292 25.43 25.76 11.47
CA LYS A 292 24.51 26.10 12.57
C LYS A 292 24.93 27.38 13.28
N LYS A 293 26.19 27.48 13.68
CA LYS A 293 26.74 28.69 14.32
C LYS A 293 26.57 29.92 13.44
N TYR A 294 26.96 29.82 12.17
CA TYR A 294 26.79 30.89 11.20
C TYR A 294 25.32 31.33 11.06
N LEU A 295 24.38 30.38 11.02
CA LEU A 295 22.95 30.69 10.94
C LEU A 295 22.44 31.36 12.22
N ASP A 296 22.92 30.95 13.38
CA ASP A 296 22.56 31.56 14.66
C ASP A 296 23.08 33.01 14.75
N GLU A 297 24.33 33.25 14.37
CA GLU A 297 24.91 34.61 14.28
C GLU A 297 24.16 35.48 13.27
N THR A 298 23.80 34.91 12.12
CA THR A 298 23.04 35.62 11.08
C THR A 298 21.64 36.00 11.56
N ARG A 299 20.98 35.11 12.33
CA ARG A 299 19.68 35.38 12.94
C ARG A 299 19.77 36.47 14.00
N GLN A 300 20.80 36.44 14.85
CA GLN A 300 21.04 37.46 15.88
C GLN A 300 21.26 38.84 15.25
N ARG A 301 22.17 38.94 14.27
CA ARG A 301 22.44 40.20 13.56
C ARG A 301 21.19 40.76 12.89
N ARG A 302 20.35 39.90 12.31
CA ARG A 302 19.07 40.32 11.71
C ARG A 302 18.12 40.89 12.75
N ALA A 303 18.01 40.25 13.92
CA ALA A 303 17.14 40.70 15.01
C ALA A 303 17.60 42.06 15.56
N GLU A 304 18.91 42.27 15.72
CA GLU A 304 19.49 43.55 16.14
C GLU A 304 19.17 44.67 15.15
N LEU A 305 19.40 44.45 13.86
CA LEU A 305 19.08 45.44 12.81
C LEU A 305 17.58 45.79 12.75
N GLU A 306 16.71 44.85 13.08
CA GLU A 306 15.27 45.10 13.15
C GLU A 306 14.90 45.89 14.40
N GLN A 307 15.53 45.60 15.53
CA GLN A 307 15.39 46.39 16.76
C GLN A 307 15.83 47.83 16.56
N THR A 308 17.01 48.05 15.96
CA THR A 308 17.49 49.42 15.69
C THR A 308 16.54 50.18 14.77
N ARG A 309 16.04 49.55 13.70
CA ARG A 309 15.02 50.16 12.82
C ARG A 309 13.72 50.49 13.56
N ARG A 310 13.35 49.67 14.54
CA ARG A 310 12.16 49.88 15.37
C ARG A 310 12.36 51.06 16.33
N GLU A 311 13.53 51.15 16.95
CA GLU A 311 13.91 52.25 17.85
C GLU A 311 14.04 53.59 17.10
N GLU A 312 14.66 53.58 15.92
CA GLU A 312 14.78 54.74 15.03
C GLU A 312 13.43 55.12 14.37
N GLY A 313 12.39 54.30 14.52
CA GLY A 313 11.07 54.52 13.91
C GLY A 313 11.06 54.39 12.38
N THR A 314 12.13 53.84 11.78
CA THR A 314 12.28 53.63 10.34
C THR A 314 11.67 52.29 9.89
N LEU A 315 11.21 51.45 10.82
CA LEU A 315 10.51 50.21 10.52
C LEU A 315 9.11 50.51 9.95
N ILE A 316 8.98 50.32 8.65
CA ILE A 316 7.73 50.55 7.92
C ILE A 316 6.78 49.37 8.14
N ASP A 317 5.64 49.63 8.77
CA ASP A 317 4.51 48.71 8.78
C ASP A 317 3.58 49.05 7.61
N GLY A 318 3.55 48.19 6.60
CA GLY A 318 2.75 48.40 5.39
C GLY A 318 1.26 48.52 5.68
N ASN A 319 0.73 47.77 6.66
CA ASN A 319 -0.69 47.84 7.01
C ASN A 319 -1.03 49.18 7.64
N ALA A 320 -0.20 49.66 8.57
CA ALA A 320 -0.38 50.97 9.19
C ALA A 320 -0.24 52.12 8.18
N VAL A 321 0.64 52.00 7.18
CA VAL A 321 0.76 53.00 6.09
C VAL A 321 -0.51 53.00 5.23
N ILE A 322 -1.05 51.83 4.90
CA ILE A 322 -2.30 51.71 4.12
C ILE A 322 -3.49 52.27 4.89
N GLU A 323 -3.65 51.93 6.18
CA GLU A 323 -4.72 52.47 7.02
C GLU A 323 -4.66 53.99 7.11
N LYS A 324 -3.46 54.56 7.28
CA LYS A 324 -3.25 56.02 7.24
C LYS A 324 -3.63 56.63 5.89
N ALA A 325 -3.26 55.99 4.78
CA ALA A 325 -3.60 56.45 3.43
C ALA A 325 -5.09 56.31 3.09
N LEU A 326 -5.78 55.31 3.66
CA LEU A 326 -7.25 55.15 3.54
C LEU A 326 -8.00 56.18 4.38
N THR A 327 -7.47 56.52 5.56
CA THR A 327 -8.06 57.52 6.47
C THR A 327 -7.86 58.94 5.96
N ALA A 328 -6.74 59.21 5.28
CA ALA A 328 -6.44 60.47 4.61
C ALA A 328 -6.11 60.20 3.13
N PRO A 329 -7.13 60.13 2.23
CA PRO A 329 -6.88 59.95 0.81
C PRO A 329 -6.15 61.18 0.27
N ALA A 330 -4.83 61.08 0.14
CA ALA A 330 -3.99 62.12 -0.45
C ALA A 330 -4.11 62.18 -1.99
N PHE A 331 -4.92 61.31 -2.60
CA PHE A 331 -5.36 61.49 -3.97
C PHE A 331 -6.47 62.54 -3.98
N GLU A 332 -6.13 63.77 -4.39
CA GLU A 332 -7.11 64.71 -4.91
C GLU A 332 -7.90 63.98 -6.00
N ALA A 333 -9.21 63.82 -5.78
CA ALA A 333 -10.10 63.40 -6.86
C ALA A 333 -9.89 64.42 -7.99
N PRO A 334 -9.54 64.01 -9.22
CA PRO A 334 -9.38 64.96 -10.31
C PRO A 334 -10.68 65.76 -10.41
N GLU A 335 -10.57 67.09 -10.38
CA GLU A 335 -11.73 67.97 -10.54
C GLU A 335 -12.54 67.49 -11.74
N PRO A 336 -13.88 67.38 -11.63
CA PRO A 336 -14.70 66.96 -12.74
C PRO A 336 -14.65 68.06 -13.81
N LEU A 337 -13.74 67.94 -14.77
CA LEU A 337 -13.82 68.67 -16.03
C LEU A 337 -15.20 68.34 -16.62
N MET A 338 -16.11 69.31 -16.59
CA MET A 338 -17.41 69.22 -17.24
C MET A 338 -17.18 69.01 -18.74
N VAL A 339 -17.19 67.76 -19.18
CA VAL A 339 -17.20 67.43 -20.61
C VAL A 339 -18.63 67.73 -21.10
N PRO A 340 -18.82 68.69 -22.03
CA PRO A 340 -20.14 68.93 -22.60
C PRO A 340 -20.64 67.65 -23.28
N LYS A 341 -21.91 67.32 -23.00
CA LYS A 341 -22.59 66.11 -23.47
C LYS A 341 -22.72 66.16 -25.00
N GLY A 342 -21.76 65.55 -25.70
CA GLY A 342 -21.78 65.50 -27.16
C GLY A 342 -20.61 64.75 -27.78
N LYS A 343 -20.69 63.41 -27.77
CA LYS A 343 -20.29 62.43 -28.82
C LYS A 343 -19.75 61.12 -28.22
N ALA A 344 -19.98 60.06 -28.99
CA ALA A 344 -19.92 58.64 -28.64
C ALA A 344 -18.67 58.17 -27.88
N THR A 345 -18.88 57.19 -27.00
CA THR A 345 -17.85 56.46 -26.27
C THR A 345 -16.94 55.68 -27.23
N ALA A 346 -15.66 56.08 -27.33
CA ALA A 346 -14.62 55.31 -27.97
C ALA A 346 -14.20 54.11 -27.11
N ALA A 347 -13.95 52.99 -27.76
CA ALA A 347 -13.64 51.69 -27.16
C ALA A 347 -12.47 51.73 -26.15
N LYS A 348 -12.63 51.01 -25.03
CA LYS A 348 -11.60 50.78 -24.00
C LYS A 348 -10.33 50.18 -24.63
N ARG A 349 -9.26 50.97 -24.70
CA ARG A 349 -7.91 50.51 -25.02
C ARG A 349 -7.29 49.87 -23.78
N ARG A 350 -6.97 48.57 -23.85
CA ARG A 350 -6.20 47.85 -22.81
C ARG A 350 -4.83 48.53 -22.65
N GLN A 351 -4.53 49.08 -21.47
CA GLN A 351 -3.18 49.49 -21.12
C GLN A 351 -2.39 48.24 -20.71
N THR A 352 -1.43 47.84 -21.54
CA THR A 352 -0.38 46.90 -21.17
C THR A 352 0.71 47.68 -20.46
N PHE A 353 0.91 47.42 -19.16
CA PHE A 353 2.11 47.87 -18.45
C PHE A 353 3.32 47.08 -18.99
N SER A 354 4.23 47.77 -19.67
CA SER A 354 5.54 47.20 -19.98
C SER A 354 6.41 47.27 -18.73
N ILE A 355 6.73 46.12 -18.15
CA ILE A 355 7.81 46.00 -17.16
C ILE A 355 9.11 46.03 -17.98
N LYS A 356 9.91 47.09 -17.84
CA LYS A 356 11.30 47.06 -18.28
C LYS A 356 12.11 46.24 -17.27
N ALA A 357 12.89 45.31 -17.79
CA ALA A 357 13.90 44.54 -17.07
C ALA A 357 15.01 45.44 -16.52
#